data_AF-A0A672SMY4-F1
#
_entry.id   AF-A0A672SMY4-F1
#
_cell.length_a   1.000
_cell.length_b   1.000
_cell.length_c   1.000
_cell.angle_alpha   90.00
_cell.angle_beta   90.00
_cell.angle_gamma   90.00
#
_symmetry.space_group_name_H-M   'P 1'
#
loop_
_entity.id
_entity.type
_entity.pdbx_description
1 polymer ?
#
loop_
_entity_poly.entity_id
_entity_poly.type
_entity_poly.pdbx_seq_one_letter_code
_entity_poly.pdbx_strand_id
1 'polypeptide(L)'
;MTGFVVQDRPVRTVVSNLPFEDLKKREQPNRRYEDNAIKTNKYRLWSFIPMNLFEQFHRMANIYFVGLAILNFVPVVNAFQPEVALIPICVILALTAVKDGWEDFRRYQTDQQLNNTPCFIFSRWKDVRVGDFVRVLSNEIIPADILLLHTSDPDGVCHMETANLDGETSLKQRKVVPGFSALVRAQSITQYLR
;
A
#
# COMPACT_ATOMS: atom_id res chain seq x y z
N MET A 1 9.85 -19.05 30.93
CA MET A 1 10.21 -19.27 29.52
C MET A 1 8.92 -19.44 28.73
N THR A 2 8.33 -18.33 28.29
CA THR A 2 7.12 -18.31 27.46
C THR A 2 7.53 -18.43 26.00
N GLY A 3 7.32 -19.63 25.44
CA GLY A 3 7.53 -19.87 24.02
C GLY A 3 6.52 -19.06 23.21
N PHE A 4 7.01 -18.19 22.34
CA PHE A 4 6.19 -17.57 21.31
C PHE A 4 5.77 -18.67 20.33
N VAL A 5 4.50 -19.05 20.37
CA VAL A 5 3.88 -19.84 19.31
C VAL A 5 3.80 -18.92 18.10
N VAL A 6 4.76 -19.05 17.19
CA VAL A 6 4.67 -18.46 15.86
C VAL A 6 3.51 -19.16 15.17
N GLN A 7 2.40 -18.45 15.04
CA GLN A 7 1.22 -18.92 14.31
C GLN A 7 1.66 -19.26 12.89
N ASP A 8 1.61 -20.55 12.54
CA ASP A 8 2.17 -21.10 11.31
C ASP A 8 1.48 -20.43 10.11
N ARG A 9 2.18 -19.51 9.45
CA ARG A 9 1.65 -18.85 8.25
C ARG A 9 1.55 -19.91 7.16
N PRO A 10 0.48 -19.94 6.35
CA PRO A 10 0.40 -20.88 5.24
C PRO A 10 1.63 -20.69 4.35
N VAL A 11 2.45 -21.74 4.22
CA VAL A 11 3.65 -21.73 3.39
C VAL A 11 3.24 -21.47 1.94
N ARG A 12 3.79 -20.41 1.34
CA ARG A 12 3.55 -20.08 -0.06
C ARG A 12 4.62 -20.71 -0.94
N THR A 13 4.20 -21.52 -1.92
CA THR A 13 5.09 -22.03 -2.97
C THR A 13 4.96 -21.12 -4.19
N VAL A 14 6.08 -20.55 -4.62
CA VAL A 14 6.15 -19.66 -5.78
C VAL A 14 6.96 -20.34 -6.87
N VAL A 15 6.42 -20.37 -8.09
CA VAL A 15 7.09 -20.91 -9.29
C VAL A 15 7.54 -19.75 -10.17
N SER A 16 8.61 -19.92 -10.94
CA SER A 16 9.03 -18.91 -11.93
C SER A 16 7.97 -18.72 -13.01
N ASN A 17 7.71 -17.47 -13.42
CA ASN A 17 6.83 -17.16 -14.55
C ASN A 17 7.54 -17.29 -15.92
N LEU A 18 8.88 -17.35 -15.98
CA LEU A 18 9.66 -17.40 -17.23
C LEU A 18 9.23 -18.54 -18.19
N PRO A 19 8.98 -19.79 -17.73
CA PRO A 19 8.55 -20.86 -18.63
C PRO A 19 7.13 -20.68 -19.19
N PHE A 20 6.39 -19.68 -18.70
CA PHE A 20 4.98 -19.45 -18.95
C PHE A 20 4.70 -18.02 -19.46
N GLU A 21 5.70 -17.31 -20.00
CA GLU A 21 5.55 -15.94 -20.50
C GLU A 21 4.50 -15.82 -21.61
N ASP A 22 4.41 -16.83 -22.49
CA ASP A 22 3.45 -16.85 -23.60
C ASP A 22 2.01 -17.13 -23.15
N LEU A 23 1.81 -17.57 -21.90
CA LEU A 23 0.48 -17.89 -21.37
C LEU A 23 -0.28 -16.63 -20.94
N LYS A 24 -1.60 -16.68 -21.09
CA LYS A 24 -2.48 -15.62 -20.59
C LYS A 24 -2.39 -15.52 -19.06
N LYS A 25 -2.60 -14.31 -18.50
CA LYS A 25 -2.60 -14.07 -17.03
C LYS A 25 -3.41 -15.10 -16.23
N ARG A 26 -4.53 -15.56 -16.76
CA ARG A 26 -5.41 -16.56 -16.10
C ARG A 26 -4.85 -17.98 -16.09
N GLU A 27 -3.86 -18.28 -16.91
CA GLU A 27 -3.25 -19.61 -17.05
C GLU A 27 -1.90 -19.71 -16.32
N GLN A 28 -1.37 -18.59 -15.83
CA GLN A 28 -0.11 -18.58 -15.08
C GLN A 28 -0.22 -19.31 -13.73
N PRO A 29 0.87 -19.97 -13.28
CA PRO A 29 0.88 -20.76 -12.06
C PRO A 29 0.60 -19.93 -10.80
N ASN A 30 1.00 -18.65 -10.83
CA ASN A 30 0.90 -17.71 -9.72
C ASN A 30 -0.36 -16.83 -9.77
N ARG A 31 -1.37 -17.15 -10.59
CA ARG A 31 -2.60 -16.34 -10.77
C ARG A 31 -3.44 -16.10 -9.51
N ARG A 32 -3.18 -16.86 -8.44
CA ARG A 32 -3.92 -16.81 -7.17
C ARG A 32 -3.43 -15.70 -6.25
N TYR A 33 -2.26 -15.13 -6.52
CA TYR A 33 -1.72 -14.04 -5.72
C TYR A 33 -2.32 -12.70 -6.15
N GLU A 34 -2.35 -11.77 -5.21
CA GLU A 34 -2.82 -10.40 -5.44
C GLU A 34 -1.89 -9.64 -6.41
N ASP A 35 -2.45 -8.62 -7.07
CA ASP A 35 -1.70 -7.72 -7.95
C ASP A 35 -0.84 -6.74 -7.12
N ASN A 36 0.25 -6.23 -7.70
CA ASN A 36 1.17 -5.29 -7.03
C ASN A 36 0.67 -3.82 -7.02
N ALA A 37 -0.64 -3.61 -7.20
CA ALA A 37 -1.22 -2.27 -7.22
C ALA A 37 -1.45 -1.76 -5.80
N ILE A 38 -0.78 -0.66 -5.43
CA ILE A 38 -0.94 -0.01 -4.13
C ILE A 38 -2.21 0.85 -4.15
N LYS A 39 -3.05 0.70 -3.12
CA LYS A 39 -4.24 1.52 -2.92
C LYS A 39 -4.42 1.85 -1.44
N THR A 40 -4.08 3.08 -1.07
CA THR A 40 -4.14 3.61 0.30
C THR A 40 -5.32 4.53 0.54
N ASN A 41 -6.00 4.98 -0.52
CA ASN A 41 -7.19 5.81 -0.42
C ASN A 41 -8.39 5.02 0.13
N LYS A 42 -9.06 5.60 1.13
CA LYS A 42 -10.12 4.95 1.90
C LYS A 42 -11.48 5.06 1.20
N TYR A 43 -11.72 6.16 0.50
CA TYR A 43 -13.04 6.47 -0.04
C TYR A 43 -13.10 6.28 -1.55
N ARG A 44 -14.23 5.75 -2.04
CA ARG A 44 -14.64 5.93 -3.44
C ARG A 44 -15.46 7.21 -3.53
N LEU A 45 -15.48 7.86 -4.70
CA LEU A 45 -16.25 9.10 -4.93
C LEU A 45 -17.69 9.02 -4.38
N TRP A 46 -18.38 7.89 -4.60
CA TRP A 46 -19.76 7.69 -4.13
C TRP A 46 -19.86 7.25 -2.65
N SER A 47 -18.84 6.58 -2.12
CA SER A 47 -18.84 6.11 -0.74
C SER A 47 -18.29 7.16 0.24
N PHE A 48 -17.74 8.26 -0.26
CA PHE A 48 -17.13 9.31 0.54
C PHE A 48 -18.10 9.92 1.54
N ILE A 49 -19.24 10.46 1.07
CA ILE A 49 -20.21 11.13 1.94
C ILE A 49 -20.76 10.20 3.03
N PRO A 50 -21.33 9.01 2.72
CA PRO A 50 -21.93 8.17 3.76
C PRO A 50 -20.89 7.65 4.75
N MET A 51 -19.69 7.28 4.28
CA MET A 51 -18.64 6.73 5.15
C MET A 51 -17.99 7.82 6.00
N ASN A 52 -17.72 8.99 5.42
CA ASN A 52 -17.13 10.11 6.14
C ASN A 52 -18.11 10.62 7.22
N LEU A 53 -19.41 10.75 6.92
CA LEU A 53 -20.40 11.08 7.95
C LEU A 53 -20.42 10.05 9.08
N PHE A 54 -20.44 8.76 8.73
CA PHE A 54 -20.44 7.69 9.73
C PHE A 54 -19.22 7.78 10.66
N GLU A 55 -18.03 8.03 10.11
CA GLU A 55 -16.80 8.22 10.87
C GLU A 55 -16.82 9.47 11.76
N GLN A 56 -17.37 10.58 11.24
CA GLN A 56 -17.56 11.77 12.04
C GLN A 56 -18.54 11.51 13.20
N PHE A 57 -19.66 10.80 12.97
CA PHE A 57 -20.63 10.50 14.02
C PHE A 57 -20.18 9.43 15.01
N HIS A 58 -19.18 8.62 14.69
CA HIS A 58 -18.60 7.69 15.68
C HIS A 58 -17.80 8.42 16.77
N ARG A 59 -17.54 9.73 16.62
CA ARG A 59 -16.94 10.57 17.66
C ARG A 59 -18.01 11.08 18.61
N MET A 60 -17.86 10.75 19.90
CA MET A 60 -18.82 11.13 20.95
C MET A 60 -19.12 12.64 21.00
N ALA A 61 -18.13 13.49 20.72
CA ALA A 61 -18.32 14.95 20.65
C ALA A 61 -19.36 15.36 19.58
N ASN A 62 -19.33 14.72 18.41
CA ASN A 62 -20.26 15.04 17.32
C ASN A 62 -21.69 14.56 17.63
N ILE A 63 -21.81 13.41 18.31
CA ILE A 63 -23.10 12.94 18.85
C ILE A 63 -23.65 13.94 19.88
N TYR A 64 -22.79 14.43 20.78
CA TYR A 64 -23.17 15.44 21.77
C TYR A 64 -23.69 16.73 21.13
N PHE A 65 -22.99 17.28 20.14
CA PHE A 65 -23.43 18.50 19.44
C PHE A 65 -24.76 18.32 18.71
N VAL A 66 -24.98 17.16 18.07
CA VAL A 66 -26.28 16.87 17.43
C VAL A 66 -27.37 16.64 18.46
N GLY A 67 -27.08 15.99 19.59
CA GLY A 67 -28.02 15.86 20.71
C GLY A 67 -28.45 17.23 21.24
N LEU A 68 -27.50 18.16 21.43
CA LEU A 68 -27.81 19.54 21.81
C LEU A 68 -28.69 20.24 20.76
N ALA A 69 -28.39 20.06 19.47
CA ALA A 69 -29.20 20.65 18.40
C ALA A 69 -30.64 20.12 18.42
N ILE A 70 -30.81 18.80 18.56
CA ILE A 70 -32.13 18.15 18.66
C ILE A 70 -32.90 18.64 19.88
N LEU A 71 -32.24 18.78 21.03
CA LEU A 71 -32.87 19.35 22.23
C LEU A 71 -33.35 20.78 22.01
N ASN A 72 -32.61 21.60 21.25
CA ASN A 72 -33.00 22.98 20.96
C ASN A 72 -34.25 23.07 20.04
N PHE A 73 -34.60 22.00 19.31
CA PHE A 73 -35.87 21.93 18.57
C PHE A 73 -37.10 21.69 19.46
N VAL A 74 -36.91 21.29 20.71
CA VAL A 74 -38.02 21.10 21.66
C VAL A 74 -38.46 22.47 22.17
N PRO A 75 -39.71 22.90 21.92
CA PRO A 75 -40.14 24.29 22.16
C PRO A 75 -40.08 24.71 23.64
N VAL A 76 -40.09 23.76 24.57
CA VAL A 76 -40.02 24.01 26.02
C VAL A 76 -38.61 24.42 26.50
N VAL A 77 -37.57 23.97 25.79
CA VAL A 77 -36.15 24.25 26.10
C VAL A 77 -35.49 25.14 25.04
N ASN A 78 -36.27 25.65 24.08
CA ASN A 78 -35.80 26.51 23.00
C ASN A 78 -35.16 27.78 23.55
N ALA A 79 -33.83 27.82 23.56
CA ALA A 79 -33.06 28.96 24.08
C ALA A 79 -32.70 29.96 22.96
N PHE A 80 -32.56 29.49 21.73
CA PHE A 80 -32.17 30.26 20.54
C PHE A 80 -32.85 29.69 19.29
N GLN A 81 -33.07 30.52 18.26
CA GLN A 81 -33.58 30.07 16.95
C GLN A 81 -32.85 28.79 16.48
N PRO A 82 -33.57 27.65 16.34
CA PRO A 82 -32.94 26.34 16.07
C PRO A 82 -32.06 26.33 14.82
N GLU A 83 -32.43 27.14 13.83
CA GLU A 83 -31.68 27.35 12.58
C GLU A 83 -30.26 27.85 12.85
N VAL A 84 -30.11 28.82 13.75
CA VAL A 84 -28.81 29.44 14.08
C VAL A 84 -27.90 28.47 14.83
N ALA A 85 -28.49 27.61 15.67
CA ALA A 85 -27.74 26.60 16.44
C ALA A 85 -27.16 25.48 15.55
N LEU A 86 -27.77 25.20 14.39
CA LEU A 86 -27.28 24.19 13.45
C LEU A 86 -26.09 24.66 12.61
N ILE A 87 -26.01 25.97 12.32
CA ILE A 87 -24.95 26.57 11.50
C ILE A 87 -23.54 26.12 11.94
N PRO A 88 -23.12 26.28 13.20
CA PRO A 88 -21.77 25.89 13.62
C PRO A 88 -21.49 24.39 13.46
N ILE A 89 -22.50 23.54 13.67
CA ILE A 89 -22.38 22.08 13.53
C ILE A 89 -22.17 21.73 12.06
N CYS A 90 -23.01 22.26 11.17
CA CYS A 90 -22.88 22.05 9.73
C CYS A 90 -21.53 22.53 9.21
N VAL A 91 -21.06 23.69 9.67
CA VAL A 91 -19.75 24.24 9.28
C VAL A 91 -18.61 23.32 9.73
N ILE A 92 -18.60 22.85 10.97
CA ILE A 92 -17.55 21.95 11.48
C ILE A 92 -17.55 20.61 10.73
N LEU A 93 -18.73 20.01 10.51
CA LEU A 93 -18.86 18.75 9.78
C LEU A 93 -18.38 18.91 8.31
N ALA A 94 -18.75 20.02 7.67
CA ALA A 94 -18.34 20.33 6.31
C ALA A 94 -16.83 20.57 6.20
N LEU A 95 -16.24 21.37 7.09
CA LEU A 95 -14.79 21.62 7.11
C LEU A 95 -14.00 20.32 7.34
N THR A 96 -14.48 19.46 8.22
CA THR A 96 -13.87 18.15 8.48
C THR A 96 -13.96 17.25 7.25
N ALA A 97 -15.13 17.18 6.60
CA ALA A 97 -15.31 16.42 5.38
C ALA A 97 -14.39 16.94 4.25
N VAL A 98 -14.31 18.25 4.03
CA VAL A 98 -13.43 18.84 3.01
C VAL A 98 -11.97 18.48 3.28
N LYS A 99 -11.51 18.59 4.52
CA LYS A 99 -10.14 18.21 4.92
C LYS A 99 -9.87 16.73 4.62
N ASP A 100 -10.76 15.85 5.07
CA ASP A 100 -10.59 14.40 4.91
C ASP A 100 -10.61 13.99 3.42
N GLY A 101 -11.49 14.63 2.63
CA GLY A 101 -11.56 14.42 1.18
C GLY A 101 -10.31 14.89 0.45
N TRP A 102 -9.76 16.05 0.84
CA TRP A 102 -8.50 16.55 0.28
C TRP A 102 -7.33 15.62 0.60
N GLU A 103 -7.25 15.15 1.85
CA GLU A 103 -6.21 14.20 2.26
C GLU A 103 -6.31 12.88 1.50
N ASP A 104 -7.51 12.32 1.32
CA ASP A 104 -7.72 11.08 0.58
C ASP A 104 -7.42 11.25 -0.92
N PHE A 105 -7.73 12.41 -1.50
CA PHE A 105 -7.38 12.73 -2.88
C PHE A 105 -5.87 12.83 -3.08
N ARG A 106 -5.14 13.43 -2.13
CA ARG A 106 -3.68 13.47 -2.16
C ARG A 106 -3.09 12.07 -2.10
N ARG A 107 -3.63 11.19 -1.25
CA ARG A 107 -3.22 9.76 -1.20
C ARG A 107 -3.45 9.06 -2.53
N TYR A 108 -4.60 9.28 -3.17
CA TYR A 108 -4.87 8.74 -4.50
C TYR A 108 -3.84 9.20 -5.55
N GLN A 109 -3.42 10.48 -5.54
CA GLN A 109 -2.38 10.95 -6.44
C GLN A 109 -1.03 10.28 -6.19
N THR A 110 -0.63 10.16 -4.92
CA THR A 110 0.61 9.45 -4.54
C THR A 110 0.57 7.99 -4.99
N ASP A 111 -0.54 7.29 -4.76
CA ASP A 111 -0.73 5.90 -5.22
C ASP A 111 -0.63 5.80 -6.74
N GLN A 112 -1.20 6.75 -7.49
CA GLN A 112 -1.09 6.79 -8.96
C GLN A 112 0.35 6.98 -9.42
N GLN A 113 1.13 7.84 -8.74
CA GLN A 113 2.54 8.04 -9.08
C GLN A 113 3.34 6.75 -8.85
N LEU A 114 3.22 6.15 -7.66
CA LEU A 114 3.93 4.91 -7.32
C LEU A 114 3.57 3.74 -8.24
N ASN A 115 2.29 3.55 -8.53
CA ASN A 115 1.83 2.47 -9.40
C ASN A 115 2.27 2.62 -10.86
N ASN A 116 2.58 3.84 -11.30
CA ASN A 116 3.05 4.13 -12.66
C ASN A 116 4.56 4.36 -12.72
N THR A 117 5.30 4.18 -11.62
CA THR A 117 6.76 4.19 -11.63
C THR A 117 7.27 3.09 -12.58
N PRO A 118 8.22 3.39 -13.48
CA PRO A 118 8.80 2.38 -14.36
C PRO A 118 9.53 1.32 -13.54
N CYS A 119 9.47 0.08 -14.00
CA CYS A 119 10.25 -1.02 -13.43
C CYS A 119 11.16 -1.54 -14.55
N PHE A 120 12.40 -1.91 -14.25
CA PHE A 120 13.22 -2.53 -15.28
C PHE A 120 12.57 -3.88 -15.68
N ILE A 121 12.46 -4.17 -16.98
CA ILE A 121 11.71 -5.30 -17.60
C ILE A 121 10.19 -5.14 -17.64
N PHE A 122 9.56 -4.45 -16.69
CA PHE A 122 8.10 -4.27 -16.66
C PHE A 122 7.68 -2.83 -16.96
N SER A 123 6.53 -2.63 -17.63
CA SER A 123 6.08 -1.25 -17.93
C SER A 123 5.94 -0.40 -16.65
N ARG A 124 5.35 -0.96 -15.59
CA ARG A 124 5.03 -0.23 -14.36
C ARG A 124 5.09 -1.13 -13.13
N TRP A 125 5.28 -0.53 -11.96
CA TRP A 125 5.31 -1.25 -10.67
C TRP A 125 4.08 -2.11 -10.41
N LYS A 126 2.88 -1.60 -10.74
CA LYS A 126 1.63 -2.33 -10.56
C LYS A 126 1.51 -3.60 -11.42
N ASP A 127 2.34 -3.72 -12.46
CA ASP A 127 2.29 -4.82 -13.42
C ASP A 127 3.17 -6.01 -12.99
N VAL A 128 4.04 -5.82 -11.99
CA VAL A 128 4.88 -6.87 -11.40
C VAL A 128 4.01 -7.92 -10.71
N ARG A 129 4.33 -9.21 -10.91
CA ARG A 129 3.61 -10.34 -10.31
C ARG A 129 4.53 -11.26 -9.53
N VAL A 130 3.92 -12.05 -8.64
CA VAL A 130 4.63 -13.10 -7.92
C VAL A 130 5.19 -14.12 -8.91
N GLY A 131 6.50 -14.41 -8.79
CA GLY A 131 7.24 -15.32 -9.68
C GLY A 131 7.99 -14.63 -10.83
N ASP A 132 7.86 -13.30 -10.94
CA ASP A 132 8.59 -12.50 -11.92
C ASP A 132 10.03 -12.21 -11.49
N PHE A 133 10.91 -12.04 -12.49
CA PHE A 133 12.28 -11.62 -12.29
C PHE A 133 12.37 -10.12 -12.49
N VAL A 134 12.80 -9.41 -11.44
CA VAL A 134 13.04 -7.97 -11.50
C VAL A 134 14.52 -7.69 -11.40
N ARG A 135 14.98 -6.69 -12.16
CA ARG A 135 16.31 -6.11 -12.02
C ARG A 135 16.15 -4.75 -11.37
N VAL A 136 16.88 -4.51 -10.29
CA VAL A 136 16.87 -3.23 -9.57
C VAL A 136 18.25 -2.60 -9.74
N LEU A 137 18.29 -1.34 -10.16
CA LEU A 137 19.55 -0.61 -10.29
C LEU A 137 19.93 0.05 -8.97
N SER A 138 21.17 0.53 -8.88
CA SER A 138 21.63 1.29 -7.71
C SER A 138 20.79 2.56 -7.55
N ASN A 139 20.43 2.87 -6.30
CA ASN A 139 19.59 4.01 -5.92
C ASN A 139 18.14 3.95 -6.43
N GLU A 140 17.65 2.79 -6.87
CA GLU A 140 16.23 2.58 -7.16
C GLU A 140 15.49 2.00 -5.96
N ILE A 141 14.23 2.39 -5.81
CA ILE A 141 13.34 1.81 -4.80
C ILE A 141 12.87 0.44 -5.29
N ILE A 142 12.86 -0.53 -4.38
CA ILE A 142 12.43 -1.89 -4.67
C ILE A 142 10.88 -1.93 -4.79
N PRO A 143 10.32 -2.46 -5.89
CA PRO A 143 8.88 -2.38 -6.18
C PRO A 143 8.00 -3.32 -5.34
N ALA A 144 8.58 -4.36 -4.73
CA ALA A 144 7.89 -5.37 -3.93
C ALA A 144 8.90 -6.15 -3.06
N ASP A 145 8.41 -7.05 -2.21
CA ASP A 145 9.27 -7.99 -1.50
C ASP A 145 9.93 -8.98 -2.48
N ILE A 146 11.27 -8.92 -2.61
CA ILE A 146 12.04 -9.74 -3.56
C ILE A 146 13.03 -10.66 -2.85
N LEU A 147 13.42 -11.73 -3.57
CA LEU A 147 14.53 -12.60 -3.18
C LEU A 147 15.79 -12.21 -3.97
N LEU A 148 16.90 -11.96 -3.27
CA LEU A 148 18.17 -11.60 -3.91
C LEU A 148 18.84 -12.84 -4.54
N LEU A 149 18.70 -12.97 -5.86
CA LEU A 149 19.25 -14.10 -6.63
C LEU A 149 20.66 -13.83 -7.17
N HIS A 150 20.97 -12.56 -7.49
CA HIS A 150 22.22 -12.15 -8.09
C HIS A 150 22.50 -10.67 -7.77
N THR A 151 23.77 -10.30 -7.68
CA THR A 151 24.24 -8.92 -7.51
C THR A 151 25.45 -8.69 -8.41
N SER A 152 25.72 -7.43 -8.74
CA SER A 152 26.91 -7.05 -9.53
C SER A 152 28.21 -7.15 -8.72
N ASP A 153 28.12 -7.17 -7.40
CA ASP A 153 29.24 -7.30 -6.48
C ASP A 153 29.82 -8.74 -6.51
N PRO A 154 31.14 -8.90 -6.68
CA PRO A 154 31.77 -10.22 -6.80
C PRO A 154 31.67 -11.06 -5.51
N ASP A 155 31.53 -10.44 -4.35
CA ASP A 155 31.38 -11.12 -3.07
C ASP A 155 29.93 -11.57 -2.80
N GLY A 156 29.01 -11.32 -3.75
CA GLY A 156 27.61 -11.70 -3.62
C GLY A 156 26.86 -10.84 -2.61
N VAL A 157 27.33 -9.62 -2.37
CA VAL A 157 26.77 -8.68 -1.39
C VAL A 157 25.94 -7.59 -2.08
N CYS A 158 24.84 -7.18 -1.44
CA CYS A 158 24.07 -5.99 -1.79
C CYS A 158 23.83 -5.16 -0.55
N HIS A 159 23.86 -3.84 -0.70
CA HIS A 159 23.54 -2.89 0.37
C HIS A 159 22.16 -2.32 0.12
N MET A 160 21.32 -2.31 1.15
CA MET A 160 19.96 -1.77 1.07
C MET A 160 19.76 -0.73 2.16
N GLU A 161 19.20 0.39 1.78
CA GLU A 161 18.74 1.41 2.72
C GLU A 161 17.32 1.06 3.18
N THR A 162 17.11 1.06 4.50
CA THR A 162 15.79 0.81 5.10
C THR A 162 15.20 2.02 5.81
N ALA A 163 15.78 3.21 5.62
CA ALA A 163 15.34 4.45 6.26
C ALA A 163 13.84 4.72 6.10
N ASN A 164 13.25 4.35 4.95
CA ASN A 164 11.82 4.49 4.68
C ASN A 164 10.92 3.50 5.46
N LEU A 165 11.49 2.45 6.05
CA LEU A 165 10.78 1.40 6.79
C LEU A 165 11.00 1.51 8.31
N ASP A 166 12.23 1.75 8.75
CA ASP A 166 12.61 1.77 10.17
C ASP A 166 13.26 3.08 10.65
N GLY A 167 13.52 4.03 9.74
CA GLY A 167 14.18 5.29 10.07
C GLY A 167 15.69 5.17 10.29
N GLU A 168 16.29 4.00 10.10
CA GLU A 168 17.74 3.82 10.21
C GLU A 168 18.43 4.27 8.91
N THR A 169 19.39 5.18 9.02
CA THR A 169 20.18 5.69 7.88
C THR A 169 21.36 4.77 7.50
N SER A 170 21.58 3.71 8.28
CA SER A 170 22.66 2.75 8.04
C SER A 170 22.29 1.76 6.94
N LEU A 171 23.20 1.53 6.01
CA LEU A 171 23.01 0.52 4.97
C LEU A 171 23.05 -0.89 5.57
N LYS A 172 22.02 -1.68 5.28
CA LYS A 172 21.93 -3.08 5.69
C LYS A 172 22.51 -3.98 4.60
N GLN A 173 23.47 -4.80 4.99
CA GLN A 173 24.08 -5.77 4.10
C GLN A 173 23.18 -6.99 3.90
N ARG A 174 22.94 -7.38 2.64
CA ARG A 174 22.23 -8.59 2.23
C ARG A 174 23.13 -9.44 1.35
N LYS A 175 23.04 -10.77 1.48
CA LYS A 175 23.83 -11.72 0.68
C LYS A 175 22.93 -12.52 -0.23
N VAL A 176 23.45 -12.86 -1.41
CA VAL A 176 22.79 -13.75 -2.37
C VAL A 176 22.57 -15.12 -1.74
N VAL A 177 21.45 -15.76 -2.09
CA VAL A 177 21.14 -17.12 -1.64
C VAL A 177 22.21 -18.11 -2.14
N PRO A 178 22.84 -18.90 -1.24
CA PRO A 178 23.81 -19.92 -1.65
C PRO A 178 23.21 -20.90 -2.67
N GLY A 179 23.97 -21.22 -3.72
CA GLY A 179 23.54 -22.12 -4.80
C GLY A 179 22.89 -21.43 -6.01
N PHE A 180 22.32 -20.23 -5.85
CA PHE A 180 21.76 -19.48 -7.00
C PHE A 180 22.81 -18.70 -7.80
N SER A 181 23.92 -18.28 -7.18
CA SER A 181 24.96 -17.50 -7.87
C SER A 181 25.59 -18.25 -9.04
N ALA A 182 25.75 -19.58 -8.92
CA ALA A 182 26.25 -20.45 -9.98
C ALA A 182 25.21 -20.68 -11.08
N LEU A 183 23.92 -20.79 -10.71
CA LEU A 183 22.82 -21.11 -11.61
C LEU A 183 22.47 -19.93 -12.54
N VAL A 184 22.49 -18.70 -12.02
CA VAL A 184 22.29 -17.48 -12.83
C VAL A 184 23.43 -17.29 -13.84
N ARG A 185 24.67 -17.64 -13.46
CA ARG A 185 25.84 -17.60 -14.36
C ARG A 185 25.76 -18.68 -15.46
N ALA A 186 25.20 -19.85 -15.14
CA ALA A 186 25.10 -20.98 -16.06
C ALA A 186 23.92 -20.87 -17.06
N GLN A 187 22.81 -20.20 -16.70
CA GLN A 187 21.59 -20.19 -17.50
C GLN A 187 21.41 -18.97 -18.41
N SER A 188 22.38 -18.07 -18.53
CA SER A 188 22.27 -16.85 -19.37
C SER A 188 21.01 -16.01 -19.07
N ILE A 189 20.48 -16.06 -17.83
CA ILE A 189 19.34 -15.23 -17.40
C ILE A 189 19.69 -13.74 -17.58
N THR A 190 20.97 -13.40 -17.51
CA THR A 190 21.51 -12.07 -17.82
C THR A 190 21.16 -11.56 -19.22
N GLN A 191 20.92 -12.44 -20.19
CA GLN A 191 20.52 -12.10 -21.56
C GLN A 191 19.03 -11.72 -21.67
N TYR A 192 18.18 -12.25 -20.78
CA TYR A 192 16.77 -11.89 -20.66
C TYR A 192 16.54 -10.62 -19.81
N LEU A 193 17.55 -10.20 -19.04
CA LEU A 193 17.53 -8.97 -18.22
C LEU A 193 18.24 -7.79 -18.91
N ARG A 194 18.34 -7.81 -20.24
CA ARG A 194 19.09 -6.82 -21.05
C ARG A 194 18.18 -5.75 -21.66
#